data_AF-A0A522C9R2-F1
#
_entry.id   AF-A0A522C9R2-F1
#
_cell.length_a   1.000
_cell.length_b   1.000
_cell.length_c   1.000
_cell.angle_alpha   90.00
_cell.angle_beta   90.00
_cell.angle_gamma   90.00
#
_symmetry.space_group_name_H-M   'P 1'
#
loop_
_entity.id
_entity.type
_entity.pdbx_description
1 polymer ?
#
loop_
_entity_poly.entity_id
_entity_poly.type
_entity_poly.pdbx_seq_one_letter_code
_entity_poly.pdbx_strand_id
1 'polypeptide(L)'
;MHSRYNSLTIFMGLVLLFAMPERAAGHNFIGKVGCFECHEKLPVGKTALLLKTNIEKICMKCHHLEKRLSHPVGVVPKVIVPLDLPLDKDGMVSCVTCHDVHMSAVNKLTGKKTFYLRRTLKGKKFCYSCHTKLPSKF
;
A
#
# COMPACT_ATOMS: atom_id res chain seq x y z
N MET A 1 -15.23 -61.88 -37.40
CA MET A 1 -16.42 -61.19 -36.85
C MET A 1 -15.95 -60.09 -35.90
N HIS A 2 -16.54 -58.91 -36.03
CA HIS A 2 -16.07 -57.62 -35.52
C HIS A 2 -16.15 -57.48 -33.99
N SER A 3 -15.12 -56.88 -33.38
CA SER A 3 -15.22 -56.16 -32.09
C SER A 3 -14.10 -55.11 -32.08
N ARG A 4 -14.30 -53.90 -32.63
CA ARG A 4 -14.73 -52.68 -31.93
C ARG A 4 -14.23 -52.61 -30.47
N TYR A 5 -13.24 -51.77 -30.21
CA TYR A 5 -13.40 -50.56 -29.38
C TYR A 5 -12.13 -49.70 -29.49
N ASN A 6 -12.31 -48.57 -30.16
CA ASN A 6 -11.42 -47.42 -30.23
C ASN A 6 -11.79 -46.51 -29.05
N SER A 7 -10.83 -46.09 -28.21
CA SER A 7 -10.95 -44.90 -27.34
C SER A 7 -9.60 -44.59 -26.68
N LEU A 8 -8.63 -44.13 -27.48
CA LEU A 8 -7.56 -43.27 -26.96
C LEU A 8 -8.22 -41.96 -26.49
N THR A 9 -8.48 -41.85 -25.18
CA THR A 9 -8.75 -40.56 -24.53
C THR A 9 -7.78 -40.41 -23.36
N ILE A 10 -6.51 -40.22 -23.71
CA ILE A 10 -5.46 -39.88 -22.75
C ILE A 10 -5.61 -38.39 -22.43
N PHE A 11 -6.15 -38.12 -21.24
CA PHE A 11 -5.80 -37.02 -20.35
C PHE A 11 -5.25 -35.73 -21.01
N MET A 12 -6.14 -34.86 -21.48
CA MET A 12 -5.79 -33.45 -21.70
C MET A 12 -6.66 -32.55 -20.84
N GLY A 13 -6.68 -32.84 -19.54
CA GLY A 13 -7.44 -32.09 -18.54
C GLY A 13 -6.58 -31.78 -17.33
N LEU A 14 -5.54 -30.94 -17.48
CA LEU A 14 -4.89 -30.28 -16.33
C LEU A 14 -3.84 -29.23 -16.72
N VAL A 15 -4.23 -28.22 -17.49
CA VAL A 15 -3.53 -26.94 -17.40
C VAL A 15 -4.55 -25.81 -17.53
N LEU A 16 -5.47 -25.73 -16.57
CA LEU A 16 -5.92 -24.42 -16.09
C LEU A 16 -4.68 -23.76 -15.50
N LEU A 17 -3.85 -23.18 -16.38
CA LEU A 17 -2.95 -22.11 -16.02
C LEU A 17 -3.88 -20.99 -15.55
N PHE A 18 -4.24 -21.04 -14.27
CA PHE A 18 -4.61 -19.85 -13.54
C PHE A 18 -3.40 -18.93 -13.65
N ALA A 19 -3.34 -18.19 -14.75
CA ALA A 19 -2.72 -16.88 -14.79
C ALA A 19 -3.55 -16.05 -13.81
N MET A 20 -3.35 -16.28 -12.51
CA MET A 20 -3.70 -15.30 -11.51
C MET A 20 -2.93 -14.06 -11.94
N PRO A 21 -3.59 -12.99 -12.39
CA PRO A 21 -2.87 -11.74 -12.52
C PRO A 21 -2.30 -11.51 -11.13
N GLU A 22 -0.99 -11.30 -11.07
CA GLU A 22 -0.34 -10.87 -9.84
C GLU A 22 -1.26 -9.84 -9.20
N ARG A 23 -1.64 -10.04 -7.94
CA ARG A 23 -2.28 -9.01 -7.13
C ARG A 23 -1.24 -7.89 -6.91
N ALA A 24 -0.88 -7.20 -7.99
CA ALA A 24 -0.12 -5.99 -8.01
C ALA A 24 -1.09 -4.86 -7.67
N ALA A 25 -1.54 -4.81 -6.42
CA ALA A 25 -2.03 -3.57 -5.83
C ALA A 25 -0.83 -2.71 -5.39
N GLY A 26 0.17 -2.60 -6.27
CA GLY A 26 1.09 -1.47 -6.28
C GLY A 26 0.69 -0.70 -7.53
N HIS A 27 0.30 0.57 -7.37
CA HIS A 27 0.02 1.43 -8.51
C HIS A 27 1.30 1.50 -9.37
N ASN A 28 1.42 0.66 -10.39
CA ASN A 28 2.65 0.57 -11.18
C ASN A 28 2.58 1.44 -12.44
N PHE A 29 1.61 2.36 -12.52
CA PHE A 29 1.44 3.20 -13.69
C PHE A 29 1.16 4.64 -13.25
N ILE A 30 2.04 5.54 -13.69
CA ILE A 30 1.75 6.97 -13.81
C ILE A 30 0.41 7.07 -14.57
N GLY A 31 -0.64 7.59 -13.93
CA GLY A 31 -1.86 8.00 -14.64
C GLY A 31 -3.18 7.26 -14.36
N LYS A 32 -3.26 6.25 -13.48
CA LYS A 32 -4.59 5.65 -13.15
C LYS A 32 -5.33 6.34 -12.00
N VAL A 33 -4.62 7.01 -11.08
CA VAL A 33 -5.24 7.86 -10.05
C VAL A 33 -5.00 9.30 -10.43
N GLY A 34 -6.06 10.01 -10.78
CA GLY A 34 -5.99 11.43 -11.12
C GLY A 34 -5.68 12.26 -9.87
N CYS A 35 -4.98 13.39 -10.03
CA CYS A 35 -4.62 14.27 -8.90
C CYS A 35 -5.87 14.69 -8.10
N PHE A 36 -6.98 14.95 -8.80
CA PHE A 36 -8.26 15.35 -8.21
C PHE A 36 -9.07 14.19 -7.61
N GLU A 37 -8.58 12.95 -7.62
CA GLU A 37 -9.20 11.88 -6.84
C GLU A 37 -8.96 12.09 -5.33
N CYS A 38 -7.82 12.68 -4.98
CA CYS A 38 -7.44 12.98 -3.60
C CYS A 38 -7.59 14.47 -3.29
N HIS A 39 -7.11 15.32 -4.19
CA HIS A 39 -7.06 16.77 -3.99
C HIS A 39 -8.37 17.43 -4.38
N GLU A 40 -8.87 18.32 -3.53
CA GLU A 40 -9.96 19.23 -3.89
C GLU A 40 -9.46 20.34 -4.80
N LYS A 41 -8.28 20.89 -4.46
CA LYS A 41 -7.52 21.83 -5.28
C LYS A 41 -6.06 21.43 -5.26
N LEU A 42 -5.39 21.55 -6.41
CA LEU A 42 -3.94 21.32 -6.46
C LEU A 42 -3.23 22.42 -5.67
N PRO A 43 -2.33 22.05 -4.74
CA PRO A 43 -1.53 23.04 -4.03
C PRO A 43 -0.60 23.72 -5.04
N VAL A 44 -0.73 25.04 -5.16
CA VAL A 44 0.23 25.87 -5.89
C VAL A 44 1.19 26.44 -4.85
N GLY A 45 2.39 25.87 -4.75
CA GLY A 45 3.38 26.24 -3.73
C GLY A 45 3.25 25.44 -2.42
N LYS A 46 3.75 25.99 -1.30
CA LYS A 46 3.81 25.32 0.02
C LYS A 46 2.51 25.42 0.84
N THR A 47 1.39 25.80 0.22
CA THR A 47 0.14 26.05 0.94
C THR A 47 -0.67 24.77 1.16
N ALA A 48 -1.40 24.77 2.28
CA ALA A 48 -2.08 23.65 2.91
C ALA A 48 -2.68 22.58 1.99
N LEU A 49 -2.52 21.33 2.42
CA LEU A 49 -3.06 20.13 1.78
C LEU A 49 -4.60 20.14 1.82
N LEU A 50 -5.22 20.63 0.74
CA LEU A 50 -6.68 20.57 0.58
C LEU A 50 -7.07 19.24 -0.08
N LEU A 51 -7.42 18.28 0.77
CA LEU A 51 -7.95 16.98 0.37
C LEU A 51 -9.47 16.99 0.40
N LYS A 52 -10.10 16.22 -0.50
CA LYS A 52 -11.56 16.11 -0.59
C LYS A 52 -12.21 15.60 0.70
N THR A 53 -11.49 14.82 1.49
CA THR A 53 -11.95 14.29 2.78
C THR A 53 -10.74 13.80 3.59
N ASN A 54 -10.96 13.08 4.71
CA ASN A 54 -9.85 12.53 5.49
C ASN A 54 -9.10 11.46 4.70
N ILE A 55 -7.80 11.36 4.98
CA ILE A 55 -6.84 10.56 4.23
C ILE A 55 -7.25 9.08 4.18
N GLU A 56 -7.72 8.53 5.31
CA GLU A 56 -8.11 7.12 5.39
C GLU A 56 -9.28 6.82 4.45
N LYS A 57 -10.29 7.69 4.38
CA LYS A 57 -11.44 7.48 3.47
C LYS A 57 -11.01 7.52 2.00
N ILE A 58 -10.08 8.41 1.64
CA ILE A 58 -9.54 8.49 0.29
C ILE A 58 -8.85 7.17 -0.08
N CYS A 59 -7.95 6.68 0.78
CA CYS A 59 -7.24 5.43 0.54
C CYS A 59 -8.19 4.22 0.50
N MET A 60 -9.14 4.14 1.44
CA MET A 60 -10.07 3.02 1.57
C MET A 60 -11.14 2.96 0.47
N LYS A 61 -11.31 4.01 -0.34
CA LYS A 61 -12.14 3.96 -1.56
C LYS A 61 -11.69 2.85 -2.51
N CYS A 62 -10.39 2.52 -2.51
CA CYS A 62 -9.81 1.48 -3.37
C CYS A 62 -9.01 0.42 -2.61
N HIS A 63 -8.41 0.77 -1.46
CA HIS A 63 -7.64 -0.17 -0.65
C HIS A 63 -8.50 -0.80 0.45
N HIS A 64 -8.77 -2.10 0.33
CA HIS A 64 -9.31 -2.87 1.45
C HIS A 64 -8.18 -3.17 2.44
N LEU A 65 -8.26 -2.57 3.62
CA LEU A 65 -7.32 -2.82 4.70
C LEU A 65 -7.76 -4.07 5.45
N GLU A 66 -6.99 -5.15 5.31
CA GLU A 66 -7.10 -6.30 6.19
C GLU A 66 -6.66 -5.90 7.61
N LYS A 67 -7.24 -6.52 8.65
CA LYS A 67 -6.96 -6.23 10.08
C LYS A 67 -5.51 -6.52 10.52
N ARG A 68 -4.60 -6.83 9.60
CA ARG A 68 -3.18 -7.18 9.87
C ARG A 68 -2.23 -6.01 9.66
N LEU A 69 -2.68 -4.77 9.88
CA LEU A 69 -1.77 -3.63 9.88
C LEU A 69 -0.74 -3.79 11.00
N SER A 70 0.54 -3.62 10.68
CA SER A 70 1.60 -3.63 11.69
C SER A 70 1.54 -2.39 12.61
N HIS A 71 0.76 -1.37 12.25
CA HIS A 71 0.56 -0.16 13.05
C HIS A 71 -0.84 0.44 12.77
N PRO A 72 -1.57 0.92 13.79
CA PRO A 72 -2.85 1.60 13.60
C PRO A 72 -2.70 2.96 12.89
N VAL A 73 -3.74 3.38 12.17
CA VAL A 73 -3.86 4.73 11.57
C VAL A 73 -5.10 5.43 12.14
N GLY A 74 -5.21 6.75 11.96
CA GLY A 74 -6.25 7.56 12.59
C GLY A 74 -6.06 7.72 14.10
N VAL A 75 -4.81 7.70 14.57
CA VAL A 75 -4.46 7.78 16.00
C VAL A 75 -3.53 8.95 16.26
N VAL A 76 -3.75 9.67 17.35
CA VAL A 76 -2.81 10.70 17.83
C VAL A 76 -1.63 9.99 18.50
N PRO A 77 -0.39 10.19 18.04
CA PRO A 77 0.78 9.55 18.63
C PRO A 77 1.06 10.15 20.02
N LYS A 78 1.48 9.29 20.95
CA LYS A 78 1.96 9.69 22.30
C LYS A 78 3.49 9.81 22.37
N VAL A 79 4.15 9.73 21.22
CA VAL A 79 5.61 9.77 21.06
C VAL A 79 5.96 10.87 20.09
N ILE A 80 7.21 11.33 20.13
CA ILE A 80 7.73 12.24 19.12
C ILE A 80 7.87 11.47 17.81
N VAL A 81 7.16 11.93 16.79
CA VAL A 81 7.22 11.34 15.45
C VAL A 81 8.35 12.03 14.65
N PRO A 82 9.22 11.27 13.97
CA PRO A 82 10.27 11.84 13.14
C PRO A 82 9.74 12.78 12.06
N LEU A 83 10.49 13.84 11.75
CA LEU A 83 10.07 14.89 10.81
C LEU A 83 9.78 14.36 9.39
N ASP A 84 10.47 13.30 8.98
CA ASP A 84 10.26 12.63 7.68
C ASP A 84 9.07 11.67 7.65
N LEU A 85 8.34 11.51 8.77
CA LEU A 85 7.09 10.77 8.88
C LEU A 85 5.99 11.75 9.30
N PRO A 86 5.47 12.58 8.39
CA PRO A 86 4.57 13.67 8.75
C PRO A 86 3.24 13.14 9.29
N LEU A 87 2.71 13.83 10.29
CA LEU A 87 1.34 13.67 10.73
C LEU A 87 0.39 14.40 9.77
N ASP A 88 -0.88 14.02 9.79
CA ASP A 88 -1.88 14.77 9.04
C ASP A 88 -2.17 16.14 9.70
N LYS A 89 -3.11 16.89 9.10
CA LYS A 89 -3.51 18.22 9.56
C LYS A 89 -4.11 18.23 10.98
N ASP A 90 -4.60 17.08 11.45
CA ASP A 90 -5.23 16.91 12.75
C ASP A 90 -4.24 16.31 13.77
N GLY A 91 -2.96 16.18 13.39
CA GLY A 91 -1.90 15.64 14.24
C GLY A 91 -1.97 14.11 14.40
N MET A 92 -2.65 13.40 13.50
CA MET A 92 -2.80 11.96 13.55
C MET A 92 -1.79 11.24 12.66
N VAL A 93 -1.41 10.03 13.09
CA VAL A 93 -0.74 9.05 12.22
C VAL A 93 -1.76 8.56 11.21
N SER A 94 -1.50 8.79 9.94
CA SER A 94 -2.39 8.43 8.82
C SER A 94 -1.66 7.56 7.80
N CYS A 95 -2.34 7.15 6.73
CA CYS A 95 -1.71 6.37 5.65
C CYS A 95 -0.50 7.10 5.04
N VAL A 96 -0.55 8.44 4.93
CA VAL A 96 0.52 9.24 4.29
C VAL A 96 1.71 9.54 5.21
N THR A 97 1.59 9.23 6.49
CA THR A 97 2.71 9.25 7.44
C THR A 97 3.78 8.25 7.01
N CYS A 98 3.38 7.07 6.54
CA CYS A 98 4.29 6.03 6.09
C CYS A 98 4.42 5.97 4.56
N HIS A 99 3.36 6.28 3.81
CA HIS A 99 3.33 6.20 2.35
C HIS A 99 3.38 7.59 1.70
N ASP A 100 4.29 7.79 0.75
CA ASP A 100 4.31 8.95 -0.13
C ASP A 100 3.94 8.54 -1.56
N VAL A 101 2.69 8.78 -1.94
CA VAL A 101 2.17 8.45 -3.28
C VAL A 101 2.79 9.29 -4.40
N HIS A 102 3.49 10.38 -4.07
CA HIS A 102 4.23 11.19 -5.04
C HIS A 102 5.66 10.68 -5.26
N MET A 103 6.17 9.82 -4.37
CA MET A 103 7.48 9.19 -4.54
C MET A 103 7.44 8.02 -5.54
N SER A 104 8.61 7.60 -6.00
CA SER A 104 8.71 6.42 -6.86
C SER A 104 8.33 5.15 -6.10
N ALA A 105 7.52 4.31 -6.75
CA ALA A 105 7.17 2.96 -6.28
C ALA A 105 8.36 1.98 -6.27
N VAL A 106 9.51 2.39 -6.82
CA VAL A 106 10.71 1.58 -6.96
C VAL A 106 11.92 2.38 -6.49
N ASN A 107 12.81 1.72 -5.74
CA ASN A 107 14.08 2.32 -5.36
C ASN A 107 15.02 2.29 -6.58
N LYS A 108 15.46 3.46 -7.05
CA LYS A 108 16.27 3.60 -8.27
C LYS A 108 17.62 2.90 -8.20
N LEU A 109 18.20 2.74 -7.01
CA LEU A 109 19.52 2.11 -6.83
C LEU A 109 19.43 0.58 -6.80
N THR A 110 18.35 0.03 -6.24
CA THR A 110 18.22 -1.41 -5.98
C THR A 110 17.20 -2.11 -6.88
N GLY A 111 16.39 -1.36 -7.62
CA GLY A 111 15.29 -1.89 -8.43
C GLY A 111 14.13 -2.49 -7.61
N LYS A 112 14.20 -2.48 -6.28
CA LYS A 112 13.19 -3.09 -5.41
C LYS A 112 11.96 -2.19 -5.27
N LYS A 113 10.77 -2.81 -5.29
CA LYS A 113 9.50 -2.14 -4.96
C LYS A 113 9.59 -1.55 -3.55
N THR A 114 9.29 -0.27 -3.42
CA THR A 114 9.23 0.47 -2.15
C THR A 114 7.82 0.45 -1.57
N PHE A 115 6.81 0.15 -2.40
CA PHE A 115 5.40 0.29 -2.04
C PHE A 115 5.08 1.70 -1.53
N TYR A 116 5.75 2.71 -2.09
CA TYR A 116 5.60 4.11 -1.68
C TYR A 116 6.03 4.40 -0.24
N LEU A 117 6.71 3.47 0.44
CA LEU A 117 7.15 3.69 1.82
C LEU A 117 8.24 4.78 1.89
N ARG A 118 8.07 5.73 2.81
CA ARG A 118 9.08 6.76 3.13
C ARG A 118 10.35 6.14 3.71
N ARG A 119 10.23 5.03 4.44
CA ARG A 119 11.34 4.29 5.05
C ARG A 119 11.32 2.82 4.68
N THR A 120 12.49 2.24 4.50
CA THR A 120 12.66 0.82 4.13
C THR A 120 12.97 -0.10 5.30
N LEU A 121 13.05 0.45 6.52
CA LEU A 121 13.24 -0.31 7.76
C LEU A 121 12.12 -1.33 7.96
N LYS A 122 12.45 -2.50 8.50
CA LYS A 122 11.51 -3.62 8.71
C LYS A 122 11.56 -4.12 10.16
N GLY A 123 10.46 -4.76 10.57
CA GLY A 123 10.34 -5.41 11.88
C GLY A 123 10.60 -4.44 13.03
N LYS A 124 11.21 -4.93 14.11
CA LYS A 124 11.48 -4.14 15.32
C LYS A 124 12.22 -2.83 15.05
N LYS A 125 13.15 -2.80 14.09
CA LYS A 125 13.90 -1.59 13.72
C LYS A 125 12.98 -0.46 13.25
N PHE A 126 11.90 -0.79 12.57
CA PHE A 126 10.89 0.20 12.17
C PHE A 126 10.10 0.71 13.38
N CYS A 127 9.69 -0.18 14.27
CA CYS A 127 8.95 0.19 15.48
C CYS A 127 9.76 1.17 16.36
N TYR A 128 11.05 0.90 16.52
CA TYR A 128 11.98 1.78 17.27
C TYR A 128 12.26 3.11 16.59
N SER A 129 11.75 3.31 15.37
CA SER A 129 11.90 4.59 14.68
C SER A 129 11.00 5.69 15.26
N CYS A 130 9.99 5.31 16.07
CA CYS A 130 9.14 6.22 16.84
C CYS A 130 9.05 5.83 18.32
N HIS A 131 9.13 4.55 18.66
CA HIS A 131 8.97 4.08 20.05
C HIS A 131 10.32 3.87 20.73
N THR A 132 10.54 4.47 21.91
CA THR A 132 11.70 4.14 22.76
C THR A 132 11.49 2.83 23.55
N LYS A 133 10.24 2.43 23.75
CA LYS A 133 9.82 1.15 24.34
C LYS A 133 8.60 0.60 23.59
N LEU A 134 8.65 -0.66 23.18
CA LEU A 134 7.55 -1.29 22.43
C LEU A 134 6.36 -1.56 23.37
N PRO A 135 5.11 -1.30 22.93
CA PRO A 135 3.91 -1.70 23.66
C PRO A 135 3.89 -3.21 23.91
N SER A 136 3.43 -3.62 25.08
CA SER A 136 3.36 -5.03 25.48
C SER A 136 2.27 -5.83 24.76
N LYS A 137 1.39 -5.17 23.99
CA LYS A 137 0.34 -5.80 23.19
C LYS A 137 0.15 -5.04 21.88
N PHE A 138 0.11 -5.80 20.78
CA PHE A 138 -0.53 -5.47 19.50
C PHE A 138 -1.44 -6.64 19.15
#